data_AF-A0A9P6KYY2-F1
#
_entry.id   AF-A0A9P6KYY2-F1
#
_cell.length_a   1.000
_cell.length_b   1.000
_cell.length_c   1.000
_cell.angle_alpha   90.00
_cell.angle_beta   90.00
_cell.angle_gamma   90.00
#
_symmetry.space_group_name_H-M   'P 1'
#
loop_
_entity.id
_entity.type
_entity.pdbx_description
1 polymer ?
#
loop_
_entity_poly.entity_id
_entity_poly.type
_entity_poly.pdbx_seq_one_letter_code
_entity_poly.pdbx_strand_id
1 'polypeptide(L)'
;MYKLFMTCLYDKLRKSIDKEKRDNPQIEFIAELVEIQEIDGDFKGIFAVKSSSKKGKIKDTLKIEEKLLIELGGDEYTGTLVDIVENEIHVICYQELSLGKYKLSRLINLNNFMLMRTLGSVKIAINIKNYVVSCFFTCLIRKIEDLIENLTLANLNDDIIILYILSLASCRKETKESVAENLLKEIEEERMTIIWDSLKKSSFESRETRKYMVDIIMDVHDLHDECELKGSEVDLVMKFSNLNINLENKMIYFNKNLNNSQKQAVNEINNSTSYKIIGPPGTGKTS
;
A
#
# COMPACT_ATOMS: atom_id res chain seq x y z
N MET A 1 -16.62 10.38 -3.70
CA MET A 1 -16.23 9.50 -2.57
C MET A 1 -15.33 8.34 -2.96
N TYR A 2 -15.80 7.29 -3.66
CA TYR A 2 -14.98 6.10 -3.94
C TYR A 2 -13.67 6.42 -4.68
N LYS A 3 -13.74 7.23 -5.75
CA LYS A 3 -12.55 7.67 -6.49
C LYS A 3 -11.56 8.41 -5.59
N LEU A 4 -12.05 9.34 -4.75
CA LEU A 4 -11.23 10.09 -3.81
C LEU A 4 -10.55 9.17 -2.79
N PHE A 5 -11.31 8.26 -2.17
CA PHE A 5 -10.79 7.24 -1.26
C PHE A 5 -9.69 6.38 -1.89
N MET A 6 -9.93 5.86 -3.11
CA MET A 6 -8.93 5.07 -3.82
C MET A 6 -7.69 5.88 -4.18
N THR A 7 -7.84 7.14 -4.57
CA THR A 7 -6.70 8.02 -4.83
C THR A 7 -5.90 8.30 -3.55
N CYS A 8 -6.57 8.55 -2.41
CA CYS A 8 -5.89 8.69 -1.12
C CYS A 8 -5.10 7.44 -0.74
N LEU A 9 -5.69 6.24 -0.88
CA LEU A 9 -4.98 4.98 -0.61
C LEU A 9 -3.76 4.81 -1.51
N TYR A 10 -3.93 5.08 -2.81
CA TYR A 10 -2.86 4.97 -3.79
C TYR A 10 -1.71 5.94 -3.46
N ASP A 11 -2.01 7.21 -3.21
CA ASP A 11 -1.00 8.23 -2.97
C ASP A 11 -0.32 8.04 -1.61
N LYS A 12 -1.04 7.60 -0.57
CA LYS A 12 -0.44 7.23 0.71
C LYS A 12 0.53 6.06 0.57
N LEU A 13 0.13 5.01 -0.15
CA LEU A 13 1.00 3.87 -0.44
C LEU A 13 2.22 4.29 -1.26
N ARG A 14 2.04 5.13 -2.28
CA ARG A 14 3.13 5.68 -3.09
C ARG A 14 4.11 6.49 -2.23
N LYS A 15 3.62 7.42 -1.40
CA LYS A 15 4.47 8.20 -0.48
C LYS A 15 5.27 7.28 0.44
N SER A 16 4.67 6.19 0.94
CA SER A 16 5.36 5.18 1.75
C SER A 16 6.46 4.45 0.96
N ILE A 17 6.17 4.04 -0.29
CA ILE A 17 7.16 3.40 -1.17
C ILE A 17 8.32 4.36 -1.45
N ASP A 18 8.02 5.62 -1.78
CA ASP A 18 9.02 6.63 -2.12
C ASP A 18 9.88 6.99 -0.90
N LYS A 19 9.29 7.06 0.30
CA LYS A 19 10.03 7.22 1.56
C LYS A 19 10.98 6.04 1.78
N GLU A 20 10.48 4.82 1.67
CA GLU A 20 11.29 3.62 1.90
C GLU A 20 12.42 3.47 0.88
N LYS A 21 12.21 3.87 -0.39
CA LYS A 21 13.26 3.94 -1.42
C LYS A 21 14.36 4.95 -1.08
N ARG A 22 14.00 6.10 -0.50
CA ARG A 22 14.99 7.10 -0.04
C ARG A 22 15.81 6.55 1.12
N ASP A 23 15.14 5.89 2.07
CA ASP A 23 15.77 5.34 3.27
C ASP A 23 16.61 4.09 2.94
N ASN A 24 16.24 3.35 1.90
CA ASN A 24 16.89 2.13 1.45
C ASN A 24 17.31 2.25 -0.03
N PRO A 25 18.52 2.76 -0.31
CA PRO A 25 18.97 2.91 -1.70
C PRO A 25 18.99 1.56 -2.43
N GLN A 26 18.59 1.60 -3.69
CA GLN A 26 18.54 0.43 -4.56
C GLN A 26 19.96 -0.11 -4.77
N ILE A 27 20.09 -1.42 -4.66
CA ILE A 27 21.35 -2.13 -4.87
C ILE A 27 21.22 -2.85 -6.20
N GLU A 28 22.19 -2.64 -7.07
CA GLU A 28 22.19 -3.17 -8.43
C GLU A 28 23.49 -3.92 -8.68
N PHE A 29 23.38 -5.05 -9.37
CA PHE A 29 24.49 -5.88 -9.79
C PHE A 29 24.37 -6.14 -11.29
N ILE A 30 25.50 -6.09 -11.99
CA ILE A 30 25.59 -6.66 -13.33
C ILE A 30 26.18 -8.06 -13.16
N ALA A 31 25.43 -9.08 -13.56
CA ALA A 31 25.80 -10.46 -13.36
C ALA A 31 25.56 -11.27 -14.64
N GLU A 32 26.31 -12.35 -14.79
CA GLU A 32 26.16 -13.29 -15.91
C GLU A 32 25.52 -14.57 -15.38
N LEU A 33 24.43 -15.01 -15.99
CA LEU A 33 23.82 -16.30 -15.67
C LEU A 33 24.77 -17.40 -16.17
N VAL A 34 25.41 -18.11 -15.24
CA VAL A 34 26.40 -19.15 -15.55
C VAL A 34 25.77 -20.53 -15.60
N GLU A 35 24.72 -20.75 -14.81
CA GLU A 35 24.07 -22.04 -14.71
C GLU A 35 22.58 -21.86 -14.36
N ILE A 36 21.75 -22.76 -14.88
CA ILE A 36 20.35 -22.89 -14.50
C ILE A 36 20.04 -24.36 -14.20
N GLN A 37 19.38 -24.60 -13.06
CA GLN A 37 19.01 -25.93 -12.59
C GLN A 37 17.52 -25.96 -12.30
N GLU A 38 16.79 -26.95 -12.81
CA GLU A 38 15.40 -27.18 -12.42
C GLU A 38 15.36 -27.89 -11.05
N ILE A 39 14.60 -27.33 -10.10
CA ILE A 39 14.43 -27.87 -8.74
C ILE A 39 12.95 -27.81 -8.39
N ASP A 40 12.32 -28.97 -8.24
CA ASP A 40 10.92 -29.13 -7.80
C ASP A 40 9.89 -28.30 -8.60
N GLY A 41 10.12 -28.14 -9.91
CA GLY A 41 9.29 -27.37 -10.84
C GLY A 41 9.60 -25.87 -10.91
N ASP A 42 10.60 -25.40 -10.16
CA ASP A 42 11.14 -24.04 -10.23
C ASP A 42 12.55 -24.06 -10.86
N PHE A 43 13.09 -22.89 -11.21
CA PHE A 43 14.41 -22.73 -11.80
C PHE A 43 15.37 -22.00 -10.86
N LYS A 44 16.45 -22.65 -10.47
CA LYS A 44 17.56 -22.03 -9.73
C LYS A 44 18.60 -21.52 -10.72
N GLY A 45 18.68 -20.19 -10.86
CA GLY A 45 19.75 -19.52 -11.61
C GLY A 45 20.94 -19.19 -10.72
N ILE A 46 22.15 -19.45 -11.21
CA ILE A 46 23.40 -19.04 -10.58
C ILE A 46 24.00 -17.89 -11.38
N PHE A 47 24.16 -16.74 -10.74
CA PHE A 47 24.59 -15.51 -11.38
C PHE A 47 25.96 -15.08 -10.86
N ALA A 48 26.97 -15.14 -11.73
CA ALA A 48 28.31 -14.64 -11.42
C ALA A 48 28.35 -13.11 -11.54
N VAL A 49 28.54 -12.42 -10.41
CA VAL A 49 28.55 -10.96 -10.34
C VAL A 49 29.82 -10.40 -10.98
N LYS A 50 29.65 -9.50 -11.95
CA LYS A 50 30.74 -8.80 -12.64
C LYS A 50 30.97 -7.41 -12.06
N SER A 51 29.91 -6.73 -11.64
CA SER A 51 30.00 -5.42 -10.97
C SER A 51 28.80 -5.17 -10.06
N SER A 52 28.98 -4.24 -9.12
CA SER A 52 27.99 -3.83 -8.12
C SER A 52 27.94 -2.30 -8.03
N SER A 53 26.75 -1.75 -7.83
CA SER A 53 26.57 -0.31 -7.56
C SER A 53 27.07 0.11 -6.18
N LYS A 54 27.18 -0.83 -5.23
CA LYS A 54 27.75 -0.61 -3.89
C LYS A 54 29.11 -1.27 -3.73
N LYS A 55 30.02 -0.58 -3.05
CA LYS A 55 31.29 -1.14 -2.56
C LYS A 55 31.03 -2.05 -1.34
N GLY A 56 31.63 -3.22 -1.31
CA GLY A 56 31.50 -4.20 -0.22
C GLY A 56 31.36 -5.62 -0.73
N LYS A 57 31.31 -6.61 0.17
CA LYS A 57 31.01 -8.00 -0.20
C LYS A 57 29.51 -8.13 -0.42
N ILE A 58 29.09 -8.94 -1.41
CA ILE A 58 27.67 -9.10 -1.79
C ILE A 58 26.84 -9.59 -0.60
N LYS A 59 27.39 -10.53 0.20
CA LYS A 59 26.77 -11.06 1.43
C LYS A 59 26.48 -10.02 2.51
N ASP A 60 27.17 -8.87 2.49
CA ASP A 60 26.96 -7.79 3.44
C ASP A 60 25.88 -6.80 2.94
N THR A 61 25.47 -6.94 1.67
CA THR A 61 24.54 -6.02 1.00
C THR A 61 23.17 -6.62 0.69
N LEU A 62 23.11 -7.94 0.44
CA LEU A 62 21.87 -8.68 0.21
C LEU A 62 21.64 -9.68 1.34
N LYS A 63 20.38 -9.94 1.65
CA LYS A 63 19.97 -10.96 2.64
C LYS A 63 19.24 -12.10 1.93
N ILE A 64 19.43 -13.32 2.42
CA ILE A 64 18.67 -14.48 1.96
C ILE A 64 17.17 -14.18 2.09
N GLU A 65 16.36 -14.72 1.18
CA GLU A 65 14.92 -14.50 1.01
C GLU A 65 14.53 -13.12 0.44
N GLU A 66 15.48 -12.21 0.21
CA GLU A 66 15.19 -10.97 -0.51
C GLU A 66 14.74 -11.26 -1.95
N LYS A 67 13.82 -10.43 -2.42
CA LYS A 67 13.30 -10.49 -3.79
C LYS A 67 14.19 -9.66 -4.70
N LEU A 68 14.52 -10.22 -5.86
CA LEU A 68 15.34 -9.57 -6.87
C LEU A 68 14.52 -9.38 -8.14
N LEU A 69 14.65 -8.19 -8.74
CA LEU A 69 14.28 -7.93 -10.12
C LEU A 69 15.46 -8.35 -10.99
N ILE A 70 15.19 -9.12 -12.04
CA ILE A 70 16.18 -9.68 -12.95
C ILE A 70 15.83 -9.19 -14.35
N GLU A 71 16.69 -8.38 -14.96
CA GLU A 71 16.39 -7.70 -16.23
C GLU A 71 17.35 -8.17 -17.34
N LEU A 72 16.80 -8.52 -18.50
CA LEU A 72 17.56 -8.82 -19.73
C LEU A 72 16.86 -8.22 -20.94
N GLY A 73 17.52 -7.29 -21.64
CA GLY A 73 17.01 -6.79 -22.93
C GLY A 73 15.64 -6.11 -22.89
N GLY A 74 15.16 -5.70 -21.71
CA GLY A 74 13.82 -5.13 -21.51
C GLY A 74 12.80 -6.11 -20.92
N ASP A 75 13.12 -7.40 -20.85
CA ASP A 75 12.31 -8.38 -20.12
C ASP A 75 12.63 -8.34 -18.63
N GLU A 76 11.57 -8.37 -17.81
CA GLU A 76 11.65 -8.31 -16.36
C GLU A 76 11.16 -9.61 -15.73
N TYR A 77 12.02 -10.23 -14.92
CA TYR A 77 11.74 -11.42 -14.15
C TYR A 77 11.86 -11.13 -12.65
N THR A 78 11.20 -11.92 -11.83
CA THR A 78 11.31 -11.82 -10.37
C THR A 78 11.83 -13.13 -9.81
N GLY A 79 12.82 -13.04 -8.93
CA GLY A 79 13.41 -14.19 -8.25
C GLY A 79 13.57 -13.98 -6.75
N THR A 80 13.83 -15.06 -6.04
CA THR A 80 14.12 -15.05 -4.59
C THR A 80 15.56 -15.47 -4.37
N LEU A 81 16.34 -14.62 -3.69
CA LEU A 81 17.70 -14.94 -3.29
C LEU A 81 17.67 -16.11 -2.30
N VAL A 82 18.36 -17.20 -2.62
CA VAL A 82 18.44 -18.38 -1.75
C VAL A 82 19.84 -18.61 -1.19
N ASP A 83 20.88 -18.14 -1.90
CA ASP A 83 22.25 -18.27 -1.42
C ASP A 83 23.20 -17.24 -2.06
N ILE A 84 24.32 -16.97 -1.38
CA ILE A 84 25.43 -16.15 -1.88
C ILE A 84 26.73 -16.91 -1.62
N VAL A 85 27.32 -17.42 -2.69
CA VAL A 85 28.59 -18.16 -2.62
C VAL A 85 29.67 -17.31 -3.29
N GLU A 86 30.60 -16.77 -2.49
CA GLU A 86 31.65 -15.86 -2.97
C GLU A 86 31.10 -14.65 -3.76
N ASN A 87 31.22 -14.70 -5.10
CA ASN A 87 30.74 -13.69 -6.03
C ASN A 87 29.54 -14.15 -6.86
N GLU A 88 28.89 -15.23 -6.45
CA GLU A 88 27.72 -15.80 -7.11
C GLU A 88 26.46 -15.55 -6.30
N ILE A 89 25.41 -15.14 -6.99
CA ILE A 89 24.07 -14.94 -6.44
C ILE A 89 23.20 -16.10 -6.95
N HIS A 90 22.64 -16.89 -6.04
CA HIS A 90 21.78 -18.02 -6.38
C HIS A 90 20.34 -17.61 -6.17
N VAL A 91 19.52 -17.70 -7.21
CA VAL A 91 18.15 -17.17 -7.23
C VAL A 91 17.17 -18.21 -7.73
N ILE A 92 16.09 -18.45 -6.98
CA ILE A 92 14.96 -19.26 -7.45
C ILE A 92 13.97 -18.37 -8.21
N CYS A 93 13.66 -18.78 -9.43
CA CYS A 93 12.74 -18.13 -10.36
C CYS A 93 11.65 -19.12 -10.79
N TYR A 94 10.43 -18.63 -11.03
CA TYR A 94 9.33 -19.46 -11.55
C TYR A 94 9.38 -19.68 -13.07
N GLN A 95 10.31 -18.99 -13.74
CA GLN A 95 10.46 -19.01 -15.18
C GLN A 95 11.91 -19.34 -15.51
N GLU A 96 12.09 -20.14 -16.57
CA GLU A 96 13.40 -20.44 -17.10
C GLU A 96 13.99 -19.16 -17.71
N LEU A 97 15.25 -18.89 -17.38
CA LEU A 97 15.98 -17.73 -17.85
C LEU A 97 16.95 -18.16 -18.94
N SER A 98 17.06 -17.36 -20.00
CA SER A 98 18.05 -17.59 -21.05
C SER A 98 19.46 -17.24 -20.55
N LEU A 99 20.49 -17.94 -21.06
CA LEU A 99 21.86 -17.57 -20.74
C LEU A 99 22.17 -16.16 -21.24
N GLY A 100 22.81 -15.34 -20.39
CA GLY A 100 23.08 -13.95 -20.74
C GLY A 100 23.59 -13.11 -19.57
N LYS A 101 23.79 -11.81 -19.87
CA LYS A 101 24.15 -10.80 -18.88
C LYS A 101 22.90 -10.09 -18.40
N TYR A 102 22.65 -10.19 -17.10
CA TYR A 102 21.49 -9.65 -16.42
C TYR A 102 21.87 -8.46 -15.55
N LYS A 103 20.92 -7.54 -15.41
CA LYS A 103 20.91 -6.60 -14.31
C LYS A 103 20.06 -7.17 -13.20
N LEU A 104 20.66 -7.38 -12.03
CA LEU A 104 19.97 -7.82 -10.83
C LEU A 104 19.80 -6.60 -9.92
N SER A 105 18.57 -6.31 -9.50
CA SER A 105 18.35 -5.24 -8.52
C SER A 105 17.49 -5.72 -7.37
N ARG A 106 17.84 -5.27 -6.16
CA ARG A 106 17.05 -5.59 -4.97
C ARG A 106 15.67 -4.97 -5.11
N LEU A 107 14.64 -5.81 -5.10
CA LEU A 107 13.25 -5.40 -5.21
C LEU A 107 12.72 -5.09 -3.81
N ILE A 108 13.02 -3.86 -3.38
CA ILE A 108 12.52 -3.31 -2.12
C ILE A 108 11.02 -3.12 -2.26
N ASN A 109 10.28 -3.48 -1.23
CA ASN A 109 8.85 -3.20 -1.15
C ASN A 109 7.96 -3.93 -2.18
N LEU A 110 8.32 -5.16 -2.59
CA LEU A 110 7.56 -5.97 -3.56
C LEU A 110 6.05 -5.98 -3.27
N ASN A 111 5.69 -6.22 -2.02
CA ASN A 111 4.29 -6.33 -1.61
C ASN A 111 3.54 -5.01 -1.82
N ASN A 112 4.14 -3.87 -1.49
CA ASN A 112 3.49 -2.57 -1.70
C ASN A 112 3.44 -2.22 -3.18
N PHE A 113 4.44 -2.60 -3.99
CA PHE A 113 4.37 -2.44 -5.45
C PHE A 113 3.24 -3.28 -6.07
N MET A 114 3.11 -4.53 -5.65
CA MET A 114 2.01 -5.41 -6.09
C MET A 114 0.65 -4.85 -5.65
N LEU A 115 0.55 -4.36 -4.42
CA LEU A 115 -0.64 -3.71 -3.91
C LEU A 115 -0.96 -2.44 -4.70
N MET A 116 0.03 -1.59 -5.00
CA MET A 116 -0.14 -0.37 -5.79
C MET A 116 -0.59 -0.68 -7.21
N ARG A 117 -0.01 -1.69 -7.87
CA ARG A 117 -0.44 -2.18 -9.19
C ARG A 117 -1.88 -2.71 -9.14
N THR A 118 -2.23 -3.42 -8.06
CA THR A 118 -3.60 -3.89 -7.83
C THR A 118 -4.55 -2.70 -7.69
N LEU A 119 -4.25 -1.73 -6.82
CA LEU A 119 -5.02 -0.51 -6.62
C LEU A 119 -5.21 0.30 -7.92
N GLY A 120 -4.15 0.42 -8.73
CA GLY A 120 -4.19 1.12 -10.02
C GLY A 120 -4.96 0.37 -11.11
N SER A 121 -5.02 -0.97 -11.03
CA SER A 121 -5.75 -1.83 -11.98
C SER A 121 -7.19 -2.14 -11.55
N VAL A 122 -7.59 -1.78 -10.32
CA VAL A 122 -9.01 -1.81 -9.91
C VAL A 122 -9.79 -0.81 -10.77
N LYS A 123 -10.22 -1.25 -11.95
CA LYS A 123 -11.27 -0.60 -12.75
C LYS A 123 -12.56 -0.68 -11.96
N ILE A 124 -12.75 0.22 -10.99
CA ILE A 124 -14.00 0.54 -10.27
C ILE A 124 -14.94 -0.69 -10.20
N ALA A 125 -14.42 -1.85 -9.79
CA ALA A 125 -15.24 -3.03 -9.61
C ALA A 125 -15.81 -2.82 -8.22
N ILE A 126 -17.07 -2.37 -8.23
CA ILE A 126 -17.90 -1.93 -7.12
C ILE A 126 -18.04 -3.06 -6.10
N ASN A 127 -16.98 -3.31 -5.31
CA ASN A 127 -17.00 -4.31 -4.25
C ASN A 127 -16.27 -3.85 -3.00
N ILE A 128 -15.84 -2.58 -2.93
CA ILE A 128 -15.59 -1.97 -1.63
C ILE A 128 -16.96 -1.70 -1.03
N LYS A 129 -17.28 -2.42 0.05
CA LYS A 129 -18.52 -2.23 0.80
C LYS A 129 -18.66 -0.74 1.11
N ASN A 130 -19.82 -0.15 0.80
CA ASN A 130 -20.11 1.28 1.08
C ASN A 130 -19.77 1.67 2.53
N TYR A 131 -19.90 0.72 3.47
CA TYR A 131 -19.47 0.86 4.85
C TYR A 131 -17.99 1.25 5.03
N VAL A 132 -17.06 0.67 4.26
CA VAL A 132 -15.62 1.00 4.33
C VAL A 132 -15.37 2.45 3.95
N VAL A 133 -15.99 2.88 2.84
CA VAL A 133 -15.88 4.26 2.35
C VAL A 133 -16.51 5.23 3.36
N SER A 134 -17.68 4.88 3.91
CA SER A 134 -18.34 5.67 4.94
C SER A 134 -17.51 5.79 6.23
N CYS A 135 -16.85 4.71 6.66
CA CYS A 135 -15.94 4.73 7.82
C CYS A 135 -14.74 5.66 7.58
N PHE A 136 -14.16 5.63 6.38
CA PHE A 136 -13.07 6.54 6.01
C PHE A 136 -13.50 8.02 6.14
N PHE A 137 -14.63 8.40 5.54
CA PHE A 137 -15.09 9.78 5.63
C PHE A 137 -15.52 10.16 7.04
N THR A 138 -16.10 9.24 7.82
CA THR A 138 -16.43 9.50 9.23
C THR A 138 -15.18 9.75 10.07
N CYS A 139 -14.10 9.00 9.82
CA CYS A 139 -12.81 9.23 10.47
C CYS A 139 -12.22 10.59 10.09
N LEU A 140 -12.25 10.92 8.81
CA LEU A 140 -11.75 12.20 8.31
C LEU A 140 -12.52 13.37 8.94
N ILE A 141 -13.85 13.29 8.99
CA ILE A 141 -14.71 14.29 9.64
C ILE A 141 -14.28 14.49 11.10
N ARG A 142 -14.12 13.40 11.86
CA ARG A 142 -13.70 13.48 13.27
C ARG A 142 -12.32 14.11 13.45
N LYS A 143 -11.35 13.74 12.61
CA LYS A 143 -10.02 14.37 12.64
C LYS A 143 -10.09 15.86 12.38
N ILE A 144 -10.97 16.31 11.49
CA ILE A 144 -11.15 17.74 11.23
C ILE A 144 -11.90 18.42 12.38
N GLU A 145 -12.91 17.78 12.98
CA GLU A 145 -13.59 18.27 14.19
C GLU A 145 -12.57 18.45 15.33
N ASP A 146 -11.73 17.45 15.59
CA ASP A 146 -10.66 17.53 16.59
C ASP A 146 -9.69 18.69 16.28
N LEU A 147 -9.32 18.91 15.01
CA LEU A 147 -8.48 20.04 14.61
C LEU A 147 -9.18 21.40 14.82
N ILE A 148 -10.48 21.48 14.53
CA ILE A 148 -11.28 22.70 14.73
C ILE A 148 -11.37 23.05 16.21
N GLU A 149 -11.52 22.07 17.09
CA GLU A 149 -11.59 22.28 18.54
C GLU A 149 -10.24 22.72 19.13
N ASN A 150 -9.13 22.26 18.57
CA ASN A 150 -7.79 22.47 19.14
C ASN A 150 -6.97 23.58 18.47
N LEU A 151 -7.31 23.96 17.23
CA LEU A 151 -6.67 25.07 16.51
C LEU A 151 -7.58 26.30 16.51
N THR A 152 -6.98 27.49 16.58
CA THR A 152 -7.74 28.71 16.31
C THR A 152 -8.16 28.74 14.84
N LEU A 153 -9.32 29.32 14.54
CA LEU A 153 -9.79 29.48 13.15
C LEU A 153 -8.76 30.18 12.25
N ALA A 154 -7.93 31.07 12.82
CA ALA A 154 -6.83 31.72 12.09
C ALA A 154 -5.75 30.75 11.60
N ASN A 155 -5.58 29.60 12.27
CA ASN A 155 -4.60 28.57 11.96
C ASN A 155 -5.15 27.44 11.09
N LEU A 156 -6.46 27.40 10.85
CA LEU A 156 -7.11 26.44 9.95
C LEU A 156 -7.11 26.98 8.52
N ASN A 157 -6.53 26.21 7.60
CA ASN A 157 -6.60 26.50 6.17
C ASN A 157 -8.07 26.38 5.68
N ASP A 158 -8.54 27.38 4.92
CA ASP A 158 -9.86 27.39 4.27
C ASP A 158 -10.15 26.09 3.50
N ASP A 159 -9.13 25.47 2.93
CA ASP A 159 -9.21 24.17 2.26
C ASP A 159 -9.66 23.02 3.16
N ILE A 160 -9.24 23.02 4.43
CA ILE A 160 -9.62 22.01 5.43
C ILE A 160 -11.10 22.18 5.77
N ILE A 161 -11.57 23.42 5.89
CA ILE A 161 -12.98 23.75 6.15
C ILE A 161 -13.85 23.31 4.96
N ILE A 162 -13.39 23.59 3.74
CA ILE A 162 -14.05 23.12 2.52
C ILE A 162 -14.12 21.58 2.51
N LEU A 163 -13.01 20.89 2.79
CA LEU A 163 -12.97 19.42 2.87
C LEU A 163 -13.96 18.86 3.90
N TYR A 164 -14.09 19.51 5.05
CA TYR A 164 -15.03 19.12 6.11
C TYR A 164 -16.49 19.20 5.65
N ILE A 165 -16.91 20.35 5.11
CA ILE A 165 -18.26 20.56 4.57
C ILE A 165 -18.57 19.52 3.48
N LEU A 166 -17.62 19.29 2.60
CA LEU A 166 -17.74 18.34 1.49
C LEU A 166 -17.79 16.87 1.95
N SER A 167 -17.10 16.54 3.05
CA SER A 167 -17.12 15.19 3.64
C SER A 167 -18.45 14.92 4.36
N LEU A 168 -18.96 15.88 5.12
CA LEU A 168 -20.26 15.81 5.79
C LEU A 168 -21.42 15.63 4.80
N ALA A 169 -21.43 16.47 3.77
CA ALA A 169 -22.31 16.40 2.61
C ALA A 169 -22.38 15.00 1.98
N SER A 170 -21.24 14.33 1.94
CA SER A 170 -21.11 13.02 1.33
C SER A 170 -21.60 11.90 2.25
N CYS A 171 -21.62 12.11 3.57
CA CYS A 171 -22.08 11.14 4.57
C CYS A 171 -23.56 11.26 4.92
N ARG A 172 -24.19 12.42 4.71
CA ARG A 172 -25.57 12.71 5.11
C ARG A 172 -26.31 13.43 3.97
N LYS A 173 -27.35 12.80 3.42
CA LYS A 173 -28.11 13.30 2.25
C LYS A 173 -28.83 14.64 2.49
N GLU A 174 -29.04 15.05 3.75
CA GLU A 174 -29.93 16.16 4.13
C GLU A 174 -29.24 17.34 4.82
N THR A 175 -27.91 17.35 4.99
CA THR A 175 -27.25 18.28 5.95
C THR A 175 -26.30 19.32 5.34
N LYS A 176 -26.22 19.45 4.02
CA LYS A 176 -25.27 20.38 3.37
C LYS A 176 -25.47 21.83 3.84
N GLU A 177 -26.70 22.32 3.77
CA GLU A 177 -27.01 23.74 4.01
C GLU A 177 -27.04 24.04 5.51
N SER A 178 -27.70 23.21 6.33
CA SER A 178 -27.82 23.44 7.77
C SER A 178 -26.50 23.34 8.56
N VAL A 179 -25.60 22.40 8.20
CA VAL A 179 -24.32 22.27 8.92
C VAL A 179 -23.32 23.31 8.46
N ALA A 180 -23.34 23.64 7.16
CA ALA A 180 -22.61 24.80 6.66
C ALA A 180 -23.09 26.03 7.43
N GLU A 181 -24.38 26.38 7.42
CA GLU A 181 -24.91 27.55 8.14
C GLU A 181 -24.50 27.66 9.61
N ASN A 182 -24.31 26.56 10.33
CA ASN A 182 -23.89 26.61 11.73
C ASN A 182 -22.39 26.81 11.92
N LEU A 183 -21.51 26.13 11.17
CA LEU A 183 -20.07 26.45 11.19
C LEU A 183 -19.78 27.83 10.61
N LEU A 184 -20.56 28.22 9.59
CA LEU A 184 -20.43 29.48 8.88
C LEU A 184 -20.81 30.68 9.75
N LYS A 185 -21.60 30.50 10.84
CA LYS A 185 -21.88 31.56 11.82
C LYS A 185 -20.68 31.91 12.70
N GLU A 186 -19.70 31.01 12.80
CA GLU A 186 -18.49 31.18 13.62
C GLU A 186 -17.30 31.69 12.80
N ILE A 187 -17.42 31.75 11.47
CA ILE A 187 -16.38 32.16 10.52
C ILE A 187 -16.63 33.60 10.05
N GLU A 188 -15.58 34.40 9.91
CA GLU A 188 -15.65 35.80 9.47
C GLU A 188 -16.25 35.97 8.05
N GLU A 189 -17.01 37.05 7.80
CA GLU A 189 -17.74 37.32 6.53
C GLU A 189 -16.86 37.33 5.25
N GLU A 190 -15.59 37.71 5.36
CA GLU A 190 -14.67 37.71 4.23
C GLU A 190 -14.25 36.28 3.84
N ARG A 191 -13.94 35.45 4.84
CA ARG A 191 -13.63 34.01 4.69
C ARG A 191 -14.84 33.23 4.16
N MET A 192 -16.03 33.61 4.59
CA MET A 192 -17.31 33.09 4.10
C MET A 192 -17.47 33.22 2.58
N THR A 193 -17.12 34.38 2.04
CA THR A 193 -17.21 34.65 0.60
C THR A 193 -16.26 33.74 -0.18
N ILE A 194 -15.04 33.56 0.32
CA ILE A 194 -14.02 32.67 -0.27
C ILE A 194 -14.47 31.20 -0.25
N ILE A 195 -15.00 30.73 0.88
CA ILE A 195 -15.50 29.36 1.04
C ILE A 195 -16.69 29.12 0.09
N TRP A 196 -17.64 30.04 0.01
CA TRP A 196 -18.83 29.89 -0.83
C TRP A 196 -18.49 29.88 -2.33
N ASP A 197 -17.58 30.75 -2.76
CA ASP A 197 -17.07 30.77 -4.13
C ASP A 197 -16.32 29.49 -4.48
N SER A 198 -15.56 28.94 -3.53
CA SER A 198 -14.85 27.67 -3.71
C SER A 198 -15.81 26.48 -3.78
N LEU A 199 -16.84 26.44 -2.93
CA LEU A 199 -17.90 25.43 -2.96
C LEU A 199 -18.66 25.43 -4.29
N LYS A 200 -19.02 26.63 -4.80
CA LYS A 200 -19.68 26.79 -6.11
C LYS A 200 -18.82 26.33 -7.28
N LYS A 201 -17.50 26.53 -7.20
CA LYS A 201 -16.53 26.12 -8.23
C LYS A 201 -16.15 24.64 -8.15
N SER A 202 -16.38 23.99 -7.00
CA SER A 202 -15.97 22.61 -6.77
C SER A 202 -16.87 21.57 -7.45
N SER A 203 -16.67 21.35 -8.76
CA SER A 203 -17.13 20.11 -9.40
C SER A 203 -16.12 18.99 -9.09
N PHE A 204 -16.56 17.98 -8.34
CA PHE A 204 -15.73 16.82 -7.90
C PHE A 204 -15.24 15.90 -9.04
N GLU A 205 -15.53 16.28 -10.28
CA GLU A 205 -15.40 15.41 -11.42
C GLU A 205 -14.04 15.56 -12.11
N SER A 206 -13.37 16.70 -11.95
CA SER A 206 -12.06 16.94 -12.53
C SER A 206 -10.95 16.12 -11.83
N ARG A 207 -9.89 15.78 -12.56
CA ARG A 207 -8.72 15.06 -12.01
C ARG A 207 -7.87 15.95 -11.11
N GLU A 208 -7.78 17.23 -11.43
CA GLU A 208 -6.98 18.22 -10.71
C GLU A 208 -7.59 18.52 -9.33
N THR A 209 -8.91 18.74 -9.27
CA THR A 209 -9.65 18.92 -8.01
C THR A 209 -9.50 17.69 -7.11
N ARG A 210 -9.47 16.47 -7.67
CA ARG A 210 -9.23 15.26 -6.86
C ARG A 210 -7.84 15.21 -6.26
N LYS A 211 -6.81 15.55 -7.04
CA LYS A 211 -5.42 15.57 -6.56
C LYS A 211 -5.26 16.59 -5.44
N TYR A 212 -5.79 17.80 -5.64
CA TYR A 212 -5.82 18.86 -4.64
C TYR A 212 -6.46 18.41 -3.32
N MET A 213 -7.62 17.75 -3.38
CA MET A 213 -8.31 17.22 -2.20
C MET A 213 -7.54 16.11 -1.49
N VAL A 214 -6.75 15.31 -2.22
CA VAL A 214 -5.90 14.28 -1.61
C VAL A 214 -4.77 14.95 -0.83
N ASP A 215 -4.17 16.00 -1.38
CA ASP A 215 -3.12 16.76 -0.70
C ASP A 215 -3.66 17.35 0.62
N ILE A 216 -4.85 17.99 0.60
CA ILE A 216 -5.50 18.52 1.82
C ILE A 216 -5.80 17.41 2.84
N ILE A 217 -6.29 16.24 2.41
CA ILE A 217 -6.53 15.10 3.31
C ILE A 217 -5.23 14.64 3.99
N MET A 218 -4.12 14.62 3.25
CA MET A 218 -2.83 14.26 3.82
C MET A 218 -2.37 15.31 4.83
N ASP A 219 -2.53 16.60 4.52
CA ASP A 219 -2.20 17.69 5.44
C ASP A 219 -3.03 17.61 6.74
N VAL A 220 -4.32 17.28 6.66
CA VAL A 220 -5.17 17.01 7.84
C VAL A 220 -4.63 15.87 8.69
N HIS A 221 -4.17 14.79 8.06
CA HIS A 221 -3.59 13.66 8.77
C HIS A 221 -2.28 14.05 9.46
N ASP A 222 -1.40 14.75 8.76
CA ASP A 222 -0.10 15.18 9.27
C ASP A 222 -0.28 16.18 10.43
N LEU A 223 -1.14 17.19 10.28
CA LEU A 223 -1.49 18.16 11.32
C LEU A 223 -2.08 17.49 12.57
N HIS A 224 -2.99 16.54 12.38
CA HIS A 224 -3.58 15.79 13.49
C HIS A 224 -2.53 14.97 14.25
N ASP A 225 -1.59 14.35 13.53
CA ASP A 225 -0.52 13.55 14.13
C ASP A 225 0.52 14.44 14.83
N GLU A 226 0.79 15.65 14.32
CA GLU A 226 1.68 16.67 14.91
C GLU A 226 1.12 17.33 16.17
N CYS A 227 -0.20 17.48 16.29
CA CYS A 227 -0.84 18.04 17.48
C CYS A 227 -0.78 17.12 18.72
N GLU A 228 -0.02 16.02 18.68
CA GLU A 228 0.08 14.99 19.73
C GLU A 228 -1.30 14.52 20.25
N LEU A 229 -2.33 14.50 19.40
CA LEU A 229 -3.68 14.01 19.72
C LEU A 229 -3.72 12.48 19.78
N LYS A 230 -2.79 11.88 20.53
CA LYS A 230 -2.73 10.46 20.89
C LYS A 230 -3.79 10.16 21.94
N GLY A 231 -5.05 10.16 21.51
CA GLY A 231 -6.19 9.87 22.38
C GLY A 231 -7.47 9.53 21.64
N SER A 232 -7.62 9.98 20.38
CA SER A 232 -8.80 9.73 19.56
C SER A 232 -8.58 8.65 18.47
N GLU A 233 -7.69 7.66 18.70
CA GLU A 233 -7.74 6.38 17.96
C GLU A 233 -9.03 5.61 18.35
N VAL A 234 -10.18 6.20 18.09
CA VAL A 234 -11.50 5.64 18.32
C VAL A 234 -11.68 4.50 17.33
N ASP A 235 -11.37 3.28 17.79
CA ASP A 235 -12.02 2.02 17.41
C ASP A 235 -12.08 1.65 15.91
N LEU A 236 -11.26 2.27 15.07
CA LEU A 236 -11.14 1.85 13.66
C LEU A 236 -10.40 0.52 13.56
N VAL A 237 -9.42 0.27 14.43
CA VAL A 237 -8.74 -1.03 14.51
C VAL A 237 -9.77 -2.13 14.83
N MET A 238 -10.70 -1.90 15.77
CA MET A 238 -11.78 -2.86 16.08
C MET A 238 -12.82 -2.98 14.95
N LYS A 239 -13.21 -1.89 14.28
CA LYS A 239 -14.18 -1.94 13.16
C LYS A 239 -13.61 -2.53 11.86
N PHE A 240 -12.32 -2.31 11.58
CA PHE A 240 -11.62 -2.93 10.44
C PHE A 240 -11.16 -4.36 10.73
N SER A 241 -10.88 -4.73 11.99
CA SER A 241 -10.58 -6.12 12.35
C SER A 241 -11.74 -7.09 12.05
N ASN A 242 -12.97 -6.58 11.97
CA ASN A 242 -14.18 -7.33 11.61
C ASN A 242 -14.57 -7.18 10.12
N LEU A 243 -13.85 -6.37 9.35
CA LEU A 243 -13.96 -6.38 7.90
C LEU A 243 -13.25 -7.62 7.39
N ASN A 244 -14.01 -8.72 7.34
CA ASN A 244 -13.67 -9.87 6.52
C ASN A 244 -13.72 -9.39 5.06
N ILE A 245 -12.62 -8.77 4.61
CA ILE A 245 -12.35 -8.53 3.20
C ILE A 245 -12.31 -9.93 2.63
N ASN A 246 -13.31 -10.28 1.84
CA ASN A 246 -13.37 -11.58 1.22
C ASN A 246 -12.29 -11.64 0.13
N LEU A 247 -11.05 -11.82 0.58
CA LEU A 247 -9.87 -12.14 -0.21
C LEU A 247 -9.97 -13.56 -0.79
N GLU A 248 -11.05 -14.29 -0.47
CA GLU A 248 -11.38 -15.64 -0.92
C GLU A 248 -11.21 -15.85 -2.42
N ASN A 249 -11.25 -14.79 -3.24
CA ASN A 249 -11.11 -14.94 -4.68
C ASN A 249 -9.82 -14.41 -5.31
N LYS A 250 -8.77 -13.99 -4.58
CA LYS A 250 -7.49 -13.70 -5.28
C LYS A 250 -6.14 -13.68 -4.57
N MET A 251 -6.01 -13.78 -3.24
CA MET A 251 -4.68 -14.00 -2.61
C MET A 251 -4.81 -14.68 -1.25
N ILE A 252 -4.90 -16.01 -1.23
CA ILE A 252 -4.87 -16.84 0.00
C ILE A 252 -3.58 -17.67 0.03
N TYR A 253 -2.41 -17.02 -0.03
CA TYR A 253 -1.14 -17.77 0.04
C TYR A 253 -0.39 -17.58 1.37
N PHE A 254 -0.87 -16.72 2.27
CA PHE A 254 -0.21 -16.49 3.56
C PHE A 254 -1.20 -16.28 4.70
N ASN A 255 -1.45 -17.35 5.44
CA ASN A 255 -2.10 -17.28 6.75
C ASN A 255 -1.02 -17.13 7.83
N LYS A 256 -1.04 -16.02 8.58
CA LYS A 256 -0.01 -15.67 9.58
C LYS A 256 -0.03 -16.60 10.80
N ASN A 257 -1.09 -17.39 10.97
CA ASN A 257 -1.24 -18.31 12.09
C ASN A 257 -0.95 -19.75 11.64
N LEU A 258 0.16 -20.32 12.11
CA LEU A 258 0.63 -21.66 11.76
C LEU A 258 -0.45 -22.74 11.98
N ASN A 259 -1.17 -22.68 13.10
CA ASN A 259 -2.20 -23.67 13.43
C ASN A 259 -3.40 -23.59 12.45
N ASN A 260 -3.73 -22.38 11.98
CA ASN A 260 -4.80 -22.23 10.99
C ASN A 260 -4.35 -22.68 9.60
N SER A 261 -3.09 -22.42 9.22
CA SER A 261 -2.49 -22.93 7.98
C SER A 261 -2.48 -24.46 7.95
N GLN A 262 -2.14 -25.11 9.07
CA GLN A 262 -2.14 -26.57 9.20
C GLN A 262 -3.56 -27.15 9.12
N LYS A 263 -4.54 -26.55 9.82
CA LYS A 263 -5.95 -26.97 9.72
C LYS A 263 -6.51 -26.83 8.30
N GLN A 264 -6.15 -25.77 7.60
CA GLN A 264 -6.55 -25.55 6.21
C GLN A 264 -5.93 -26.60 5.29
N ALA A 265 -4.64 -26.89 5.42
CA ALA A 265 -3.97 -27.95 4.66
C ALA A 265 -4.67 -29.31 4.85
N VAL A 266 -5.02 -29.67 6.08
CA VAL A 266 -5.77 -30.91 6.38
C VAL A 266 -7.15 -30.91 5.72
N ASN A 267 -7.87 -29.80 5.74
CA ASN A 267 -9.17 -29.69 5.06
C ASN A 267 -9.05 -29.81 3.54
N GLU A 268 -7.97 -29.30 2.94
CA GLU A 268 -7.72 -29.41 1.49
C GLU A 268 -7.39 -30.85 1.06
N ILE A 269 -6.75 -31.67 1.91
CA ILE A 269 -6.58 -33.13 1.69
C ILE A 269 -7.95 -33.80 1.51
N ASN A 270 -8.88 -33.50 2.43
CA ASN A 270 -10.20 -34.11 2.44
C ASN A 270 -11.02 -33.75 1.19
N ASN A 271 -10.68 -32.63 0.53
CA ASN A 271 -11.33 -32.16 -0.68
C ASN A 271 -10.69 -32.69 -1.97
N SER A 272 -9.70 -33.59 -1.90
CA SER A 272 -9.01 -34.19 -3.05
C SER A 272 -8.39 -33.17 -4.03
N THR A 273 -8.09 -31.97 -3.55
CA THR A 273 -7.39 -30.94 -4.33
C THR A 273 -5.90 -31.21 -4.26
N SER A 274 -5.17 -31.18 -5.38
CA SER A 274 -3.71 -31.26 -5.36
C SER A 274 -3.11 -29.97 -4.82
N TYR A 275 -2.26 -30.05 -3.79
CA TYR A 275 -1.61 -28.88 -3.20
C TYR A 275 -0.18 -29.20 -2.71
N LYS A 276 0.67 -28.16 -2.56
CA LYS A 276 2.07 -28.25 -2.10
C LYS A 276 2.22 -27.45 -0.80
N ILE A 277 2.60 -28.12 0.29
CA ILE A 277 2.89 -27.44 1.57
C ILE A 277 4.33 -26.92 1.55
N ILE A 278 4.49 -25.61 1.47
CA ILE A 278 5.79 -24.95 1.51
C ILE A 278 5.96 -24.27 2.87
N GLY A 279 7.08 -24.52 3.55
CA GLY A 279 7.40 -23.88 4.82
C GLY A 279 8.83 -24.15 5.28
N PRO A 280 9.40 -23.30 6.14
CA PRO A 280 10.76 -23.45 6.66
C PRO A 280 10.93 -24.74 7.50
N PRO A 281 12.17 -25.16 7.79
CA PRO A 281 12.44 -26.26 8.73
C PRO A 281 11.76 -26.02 10.09
N GLY A 282 11.23 -27.07 10.74
CA GLY A 282 10.59 -26.97 12.07
C GLY A 282 9.11 -26.58 12.08
N THR A 283 8.46 -26.43 10.93
CA THR A 283 7.03 -26.05 10.82
C THR A 283 6.04 -27.22 10.86
N GLY A 284 6.50 -28.45 11.14
CA GLY A 284 5.64 -29.62 11.31
C GLY A 284 4.97 -30.11 10.01
N LYS A 285 5.58 -29.89 8.83
CA LYS A 285 5.00 -30.24 7.51
C LYS A 285 4.60 -31.71 7.34
N THR A 286 5.17 -32.61 8.15
CA THR A 286 4.99 -34.06 8.08
C THR A 286 4.26 -34.63 9.31
N SER A 287 3.88 -33.78 10.26
CA SER A 287 3.22 -34.16 11.52
C SER A 287 1.71 -34.01 11.41
#